data_AF-A0A7Y4WCC9-F1
#
_entry.id   AF-A0A7Y4WCC9-F1
#
_cell.length_a   1.000
_cell.length_b   1.000
_cell.length_c   1.000
_cell.angle_alpha   90.00
_cell.angle_beta   90.00
_cell.angle_gamma   90.00
#
_symmetry.space_group_name_H-M   'P 1'
#
loop_
_entity.id
_entity.type
_entity.pdbx_description
1 polymer ?
#
loop_
_entity_poly.entity_id
_entity_poly.type
_entity_poly.pdbx_seq_one_letter_code
_entity_poly.pdbx_strand_id
1 'polypeptide(L)'
;MSTFARRMIGAALLDTRVYEEVEADRRGNGQAVVVVLLASVAAGIGLWRLSAPDPLTLASLIVGAVVGWVAWAALTYLVGTRLLPEPQTNANLGELLRTIAFAASPGLLRV
;
A
#
# COMPACT_ATOMS: atom_id res chain seq x y z
N MET A 1 14.56 10.04 12.19
CA MET A 1 13.36 9.21 11.93
C MET A 1 12.20 10.14 11.70
N SER A 2 11.60 10.08 10.52
CA SER A 2 10.39 10.85 10.25
C SER A 2 9.19 10.21 10.98
N THR A 3 8.24 11.04 11.42
CA THR A 3 6.99 10.54 12.04
C THR A 3 6.16 9.76 11.02
N PHE A 4 5.34 8.81 11.47
CA PHE A 4 4.47 8.00 10.60
C PHE A 4 3.66 8.83 9.59
N ALA A 5 2.99 9.91 10.04
CA ALA A 5 2.23 10.80 9.17
C ALA A 5 3.11 11.48 8.09
N ARG A 6 4.34 11.87 8.45
CA ARG A 6 5.28 12.50 7.51
C ARG A 6 5.78 11.50 6.46
N ARG A 7 5.96 10.23 6.82
CA ARG A 7 6.22 9.15 5.86
C ARG A 7 5.04 8.97 4.90
N MET A 8 3.80 8.96 5.40
CA MET A 8 2.63 8.84 4.51
C MET A 8 2.50 10.02 3.55
N ILE A 9 2.69 11.25 4.05
CA ILE A 9 2.65 12.46 3.21
C ILE A 9 3.76 12.43 2.16
N GLY A 10 5.00 12.13 2.55
CA GLY A 10 6.11 12.07 1.60
C GLY A 10 5.92 10.96 0.56
N ALA A 11 5.42 9.79 0.96
CA ALA A 11 5.09 8.72 0.01
C ALA A 11 3.99 9.15 -0.99
N ALA A 12 2.94 9.84 -0.52
CA ALA A 12 1.90 10.40 -1.37
C ALA A 12 2.41 11.51 -2.32
N LEU A 13 3.47 12.21 -1.94
CA LEU A 13 4.15 13.23 -2.74
C LEU A 13 5.32 12.67 -3.57
N LEU A 14 5.49 11.34 -3.63
CA LEU A 14 6.56 10.68 -4.37
C LEU A 14 7.99 11.06 -3.91
N ASP A 15 8.17 11.38 -2.63
CA ASP A 15 9.49 11.68 -2.06
C ASP A 15 10.34 10.40 -1.96
N THR A 16 11.39 10.33 -2.79
CA THR A 16 12.31 9.18 -2.85
C THR A 16 12.97 8.89 -1.50
N ARG A 17 13.27 9.92 -0.70
CA ARG A 17 13.92 9.75 0.61
C ARG A 17 13.04 8.97 1.57
N VAL A 18 11.72 9.13 1.46
CA VAL A 18 10.76 8.38 2.26
C VAL A 18 10.72 6.91 1.84
N TYR A 19 10.77 6.64 0.54
CA TYR A 19 10.82 5.26 0.04
C TYR A 19 12.08 4.52 0.52
N GLU A 20 13.24 5.17 0.43
CA GLU A 20 14.50 4.64 0.98
C GLU A 20 14.42 4.42 2.51
N GLU A 21 13.81 5.37 3.25
CA GLU A 21 13.64 5.25 4.71
C GLU A 21 12.76 4.05 5.09
N VAL A 22 11.61 3.86 4.43
CA VAL A 22 10.69 2.76 4.75
C VAL A 22 11.22 1.41 4.26
N GLU A 23 11.97 1.39 3.17
CA GLU A 23 12.67 0.21 2.65
C GLU A 23 13.73 -0.28 3.63
N ALA A 24 14.52 0.63 4.21
CA ALA A 24 15.55 0.29 5.19
C ALA A 24 14.98 -0.09 6.57
N ASP A 25 13.81 0.45 6.96
CA ASP A 25 13.24 0.27 8.30
C ASP A 25 12.46 -1.04 8.47
N ARG A 26 13.15 -2.12 8.84
CA ARG A 26 12.55 -3.46 9.03
C ARG A 26 11.47 -3.51 10.12
N ARG A 27 11.45 -2.54 11.04
CA ARG A 27 10.40 -2.44 12.08
C ARG A 27 9.13 -1.76 11.54
N GLY A 28 9.19 -1.16 10.35
CA GLY A 28 8.09 -0.47 9.68
C GLY A 28 6.98 -1.37 9.12
N ASN A 29 7.07 -2.70 9.23
CA ASN A 29 6.04 -3.62 8.71
C ASN A 29 4.64 -3.34 9.29
N GLY A 30 4.55 -3.01 10.58
CA GLY A 30 3.28 -2.64 11.20
C GLY A 30 2.69 -1.35 10.62
N GLN A 31 3.55 -0.35 10.38
CA GLN A 31 3.13 0.90 9.75
C GLN A 31 2.61 0.67 8.32
N ALA A 32 3.30 -0.16 7.54
CA ALA A 32 2.89 -0.54 6.19
C ALA A 32 1.49 -1.17 6.17
N VAL A 33 1.22 -2.14 7.05
CA VAL A 33 -0.11 -2.75 7.18
C VAL A 33 -1.17 -1.71 7.52
N VAL A 34 -0.89 -0.79 8.44
CA VAL A 34 -1.82 0.28 8.79
C VAL A 34 -2.14 1.18 7.60
N VAL A 35 -1.15 1.56 6.78
CA VAL A 35 -1.39 2.36 5.57
C VAL A 35 -2.34 1.65 4.61
N VAL A 36 -2.10 0.36 4.34
CA VAL A 36 -2.95 -0.44 3.44
C VAL A 36 -4.38 -0.53 3.97
N LEU A 37 -4.55 -0.81 5.27
CA LEU A 37 -5.87 -0.90 5.88
C LEU A 37 -6.63 0.44 5.80
N LEU A 38 -5.97 1.55 6.12
CA LEU A 38 -6.58 2.89 5.99
C LEU A 38 -6.97 3.19 4.55
N ALA A 39 -6.10 2.87 3.59
CA ALA A 39 -6.33 3.10 2.18
C ALA A 39 -7.48 2.21 1.63
N SER A 40 -7.61 0.98 2.11
CA SER A 40 -8.71 0.07 1.77
C SER A 40 -10.04 0.48 2.41
N VAL A 41 -10.02 1.00 3.63
CA VAL A 41 -11.21 1.60 4.26
C VAL A 41 -11.69 2.81 3.47
N ALA A 42 -10.77 3.71 3.11
CA ALA A 42 -11.10 4.88 2.26
C ALA A 42 -11.70 4.46 0.91
N ALA A 43 -11.12 3.45 0.26
CA ALA A 43 -11.67 2.87 -0.97
C ALA A 43 -13.08 2.28 -0.77
N GLY A 44 -13.27 1.51 0.30
CA GLY A 44 -14.56 0.92 0.63
C GLY A 44 -15.64 1.98 0.84
N ILE A 45 -15.32 3.05 1.58
CA ILE A 45 -16.24 4.18 1.79
C ILE A 45 -16.58 4.89 0.48
N GLY A 46 -15.57 5.19 -0.35
CA GLY A 46 -15.78 5.87 -1.64
C GLY A 46 -16.69 5.07 -2.57
N LEU A 47 -16.50 3.75 -2.65
CA LEU A 47 -17.34 2.86 -3.46
C LEU A 47 -18.72 2.60 -2.86
N TRP A 48 -18.82 2.55 -1.53
CA TRP A 48 -20.08 2.31 -0.82
C TRP A 48 -21.10 3.43 -1.08
N ARG A 49 -20.64 4.68 -1.21
CA ARG A 49 -21.48 5.83 -1.61
C ARG A 49 -22.11 5.68 -2.99
N LEU A 50 -21.51 4.87 -3.86
CA LEU A 50 -21.98 4.60 -5.22
C LEU A 50 -22.79 3.30 -5.32
N SER A 51 -22.92 2.55 -4.23
CA SER A 51 -23.50 1.20 -4.15
C SER A 51 -24.73 1.16 -3.23
N ALA A 52 -25.29 -0.04 -2.98
CA ALA A 52 -26.31 -0.23 -1.94
C ALA A 52 -25.72 0.10 -0.55
N PRO A 53 -26.31 1.05 0.20
CA PRO A 53 -25.73 1.56 1.44
C PRO A 53 -26.03 0.64 2.63
N ASP A 54 -25.67 -0.63 2.53
CA ASP A 54 -25.78 -1.60 3.62
C ASP A 54 -24.40 -1.95 4.22
N PRO A 55 -24.33 -2.33 5.51
CA PRO A 55 -23.06 -2.61 6.17
C PRO A 55 -22.29 -3.82 5.60
N LEU A 56 -22.99 -4.80 5.03
CA LEU A 56 -22.35 -5.99 4.45
C LEU A 56 -21.63 -5.63 3.14
N THR A 57 -22.23 -4.77 2.33
CA THR A 57 -21.59 -4.22 1.12
C THR A 57 -20.35 -3.40 1.44
N LEU A 58 -20.38 -2.56 2.50
CA LEU A 58 -19.17 -1.84 2.92
C LEU A 58 -18.05 -2.81 3.33
N ALA A 59 -18.37 -3.81 4.14
CA ALA A 59 -17.38 -4.80 4.59
C ALA A 59 -16.78 -5.58 3.41
N SER A 60 -17.61 -6.02 2.45
CA SER A 60 -17.14 -6.75 1.28
C SER A 60 -16.26 -5.90 0.37
N LEU A 61 -16.57 -4.60 0.20
CA LEU A 61 -15.74 -3.65 -0.55
C LEU A 61 -14.37 -3.42 0.10
N ILE A 62 -14.32 -3.26 1.44
CA ILE A 62 -13.05 -3.10 2.16
C ILE A 62 -12.18 -4.35 2.03
N VAL A 63 -12.77 -5.54 2.23
CA VAL A 63 -12.06 -6.83 2.06
C VAL A 63 -11.58 -6.97 0.61
N GLY A 64 -12.43 -6.66 -0.36
CA GLY A 64 -12.07 -6.66 -1.78
C GLY A 64 -10.90 -5.74 -2.10
N ALA A 65 -10.85 -4.55 -1.50
CA ALA A 65 -9.74 -3.61 -1.66
C ALA A 65 -8.43 -4.15 -1.08
N VAL A 66 -8.45 -4.80 0.08
CA VAL A 66 -7.26 -5.46 0.67
C VAL A 66 -6.79 -6.61 -0.23
N VAL A 67 -7.70 -7.48 -0.67
CA VAL A 67 -7.37 -8.60 -1.57
C VAL A 67 -6.80 -8.10 -2.89
N GLY A 68 -7.41 -7.07 -3.48
CA GLY A 68 -6.91 -6.43 -4.70
C GLY A 68 -5.51 -5.85 -4.52
N TRP A 69 -5.23 -5.21 -3.38
CA TRP A 69 -3.89 -4.72 -3.06
C TRP A 69 -2.88 -5.87 -2.92
N VAL A 70 -3.25 -6.98 -2.26
CA VAL A 70 -2.36 -8.15 -2.13
C VAL A 70 -2.06 -8.74 -3.51
N ALA A 71 -3.07 -8.87 -4.37
CA ALA A 71 -2.88 -9.34 -5.75
C ALA A 71 -1.96 -8.40 -6.53
N TRP A 72 -2.13 -7.09 -6.39
CA TRP A 72 -1.27 -6.08 -7.01
C TRP A 72 0.18 -6.18 -6.52
N ALA A 73 0.39 -6.29 -5.21
CA ALA A 73 1.73 -6.45 -4.64
C ALA A 73 2.42 -7.73 -5.12
N ALA A 74 1.70 -8.85 -5.19
CA ALA A 74 2.20 -10.10 -5.73
C ALA A 74 2.56 -9.97 -7.23
N LEU A 75 1.72 -9.28 -8.01
CA LEU A 75 1.99 -9.01 -9.42
C LEU A 75 3.24 -8.14 -9.59
N THR A 76 3.36 -7.03 -8.85
CA THR A 76 4.54 -6.16 -8.89
C THR A 76 5.81 -6.92 -8.51
N TYR A 77 5.75 -7.76 -7.48
CA TYR A 77 6.87 -8.61 -7.10
C TYR A 77 7.26 -9.58 -8.22
N LEU A 78 6.29 -10.26 -8.81
CA LEU A 78 6.54 -11.23 -9.89
C LEU A 78 7.14 -10.54 -11.13
N VAL A 79 6.59 -9.39 -11.51
CA VAL A 79 7.09 -8.62 -12.65
C VAL A 79 8.51 -8.14 -12.39
N GLY A 80 8.76 -7.49 -11.25
CA GLY A 80 10.05 -6.88 -10.94
C GLY A 80 11.17 -7.88 -10.63
N THR A 81 10.85 -9.08 -10.12
CA THR A 81 11.89 -10.05 -9.70
C THR A 81 12.03 -11.26 -10.63
N ARG A 82 11.00 -11.62 -11.40
CA ARG A 82 11.02 -12.85 -12.21
C ARG A 82 10.82 -12.63 -13.69
N LEU A 83 9.99 -11.67 -14.11
CA LEU A 83 9.75 -11.40 -15.53
C LEU A 83 10.78 -10.43 -16.12
N LEU A 84 11.21 -9.45 -15.33
CA LEU A 84 12.19 -8.43 -15.75
C LEU A 84 13.39 -8.34 -14.77
N PRO A 85 14.07 -9.46 -14.44
CA PRO A 85 15.24 -9.39 -13.57
C PRO A 85 16.43 -8.77 -14.30
N GLU A 86 17.07 -7.79 -13.68
CA GLU A 86 18.41 -7.33 -14.04
C GLU A 86 19.46 -8.05 -13.17
N PRO A 87 20.73 -8.15 -13.60
CA PRO A 87 21.79 -8.77 -12.79
C PRO A 87 21.96 -8.13 -11.39
N GLN A 88 21.48 -6.91 -11.22
CA GLN A 88 21.54 -6.12 -9.98
C GLN A 88 20.26 -6.24 -9.13
N THR A 89 19.19 -6.84 -9.67
CA THR A 89 17.89 -6.95 -8.98
C THR A 89 18.01 -7.83 -7.75
N ASN A 90 18.04 -7.18 -6.58
CA ASN A 90 18.02 -7.82 -5.28
C ASN A 90 16.88 -7.21 -4.47
N ALA A 91 15.65 -7.66 -4.72
CA ALA A 91 14.48 -7.18 -3.99
C ALA A 91 14.05 -8.19 -2.93
N ASN A 92 14.05 -7.78 -1.66
CA ASN A 92 13.45 -8.58 -0.60
C ASN A 92 11.92 -8.35 -0.59
N LEU A 93 11.15 -9.43 -0.41
CA LEU A 93 9.69 -9.34 -0.30
C LEU A 93 9.26 -8.33 0.78
N GLY A 94 9.95 -8.28 1.92
CA GLY A 94 9.63 -7.34 2.99
C GLY A 94 9.92 -5.86 2.64
N GLU A 95 10.95 -5.59 1.84
CA GLU A 95 11.27 -4.26 1.32
C GLU A 95 10.19 -3.78 0.37
N LEU A 96 9.84 -4.61 -0.62
CA LEU A 96 8.78 -4.33 -1.58
C LEU A 96 7.42 -4.11 -0.92
N LEU A 97 7.03 -4.98 0.03
CA LEU A 97 5.74 -4.84 0.69
C LEU A 97 5.63 -3.55 1.50
N ARG A 98 6.72 -3.06 2.10
CA ARG A 98 6.73 -1.79 2.83
C ARG A 98 6.62 -0.60 1.87
N THR A 99 7.44 -0.57 0.82
CA THR A 99 7.42 0.55 -0.14
C THR A 99 6.10 0.64 -0.88
N ILE A 100 5.56 -0.49 -1.35
CA ILE A 100 4.27 -0.52 -2.07
C ILE A 100 3.07 -0.26 -1.14
N ALA A 101 3.17 -0.58 0.15
CA ALA A 101 2.16 -0.20 1.14
C ALA A 101 2.14 1.31 1.35
N PHE A 102 3.31 1.93 1.54
CA PHE A 102 3.41 3.39 1.66
C PHE A 102 3.00 4.11 0.36
N ALA A 103 3.23 3.52 -0.81
CA ALA A 103 2.72 4.03 -2.08
C ALA A 103 1.18 4.06 -2.16
N ALA A 104 0.46 3.34 -1.29
CA ALA A 104 -1.00 3.42 -1.19
C ALA A 104 -1.51 4.63 -0.38
N SER A 105 -0.61 5.41 0.25
CA SER A 105 -0.94 6.60 1.05
C SER A 105 -1.87 7.64 0.38
N PRO A 106 -1.70 8.03 -0.90
CA PRO A 106 -2.61 9.00 -1.53
C PRO A 106 -4.03 8.43 -1.67
N GLY A 107 -4.17 7.10 -1.63
CA GLY A 107 -5.45 6.41 -1.62
C GLY A 107 -6.31 6.69 -0.38
N LEU A 108 -5.80 7.34 0.67
CA LEU A 108 -6.65 7.80 1.78
C LEU A 108 -7.61 8.91 1.34
N LEU A 109 -7.33 9.59 0.23
CA LEU A 109 -8.14 10.70 -0.29
C LEU A 109 -9.28 10.24 -1.21
N ARG A 110 -9.42 8.94 -1.48
CA ARG A 110 -10.37 8.39 -2.47
C ARG A 110 -11.81 8.20 -1.95
N VAL A 111 -12.17 8.90 -0.88
CA VAL A 111 -13.47 8.82 -0.17
C VAL A 111 -14.60 9.57 -0.87
#